data_AF-A0AAD9KHD1-F1
#
_entry.id   AF-A0AAD9KHD1-F1
#
_cell.length_a   1.000
_cell.length_b   1.000
_cell.length_c   1.000
_cell.angle_alpha   90.00
_cell.angle_beta   90.00
_cell.angle_gamma   90.00
#
_symmetry.space_group_name_H-M   'P 1'
#
loop_
_entity.id
_entity.type
_entity.pdbx_description
1 polymer ?
#
loop_
_entity_poly.entity_id
_entity_poly.type
_entity_poly.pdbx_seq_one_letter_code
_entity_poly.pdbx_strand_id
1 'polypeptide(L)'
;MRYDRGIRLLVSIFYIVQTILYMAIVLYTPALALVIVTGLNVWISVFSVGLVCIFYTALGGMKAVMWTDVFQVGIMFIGLFAIIIKGSVDHGGFGNIWKIMYDNDRIHFWDLEPDPRSVTRRT
;
A
#
# COMPACT_ATOMS: atom_id res chain seq x y z
N MET A 1 24.30 29.34 2.38
CA MET A 1 24.98 28.04 2.18
C MET A 1 25.73 27.64 3.46
N ARG A 2 25.03 27.30 4.56
CA ARG A 2 25.60 27.30 5.93
C ARG A 2 25.68 25.92 6.60
N TYR A 3 25.85 24.85 5.83
CA TYR A 3 26.00 23.50 6.36
C TYR A 3 27.22 22.82 5.75
N ASP A 4 28.07 22.32 6.64
CA ASP A 4 29.34 21.67 6.30
C ASP A 4 29.11 20.45 5.40
N ARG A 5 30.03 20.23 4.45
CA ARG A 5 29.95 19.15 3.46
C ARG A 5 29.91 17.78 4.13
N GLY A 6 30.57 17.64 5.30
CA GLY A 6 30.56 16.42 6.09
C GLY A 6 29.19 16.03 6.62
N ILE A 7 28.42 16.98 7.16
CA ILE A 7 27.09 16.67 7.71
C ILE A 7 26.08 16.40 6.59
N ARG A 8 26.23 17.08 5.43
CA ARG A 8 25.41 16.78 4.25
C ARG A 8 25.61 15.34 3.77
N LEU A 9 26.85 14.86 3.76
CA LEU A 9 27.18 13.47 3.44
C LEU A 9 26.61 12.50 4.49
N LEU A 10 26.77 12.80 5.78
CA LEU A 10 26.27 11.96 6.86
C LEU A 10 24.73 11.82 6.78
N VAL A 11 24.02 12.93 6.59
CA VAL A 11 22.55 12.93 6.43
C VAL A 11 22.13 12.16 5.18
N SER A 12 22.83 12.33 4.05
CA SER A 12 22.53 11.56 2.83
C SER A 12 22.73 10.06 3.03
N ILE A 13 23.79 9.64 3.75
CA ILE A 13 24.04 8.21 4.02
C ILE A 13 22.95 7.63 4.92
N PHE A 14 22.63 8.30 6.04
CA PHE A 14 21.56 7.86 6.93
C PHE A 14 20.21 7.80 6.21
N TYR A 15 19.92 8.78 5.36
CA TYR A 15 18.71 8.81 4.55
C TYR A 15 18.64 7.61 3.59
N ILE A 16 19.71 7.32 2.85
CA ILE A 16 19.76 6.18 1.94
C ILE A 16 19.52 4.86 2.69
N VAL A 17 20.18 4.66 3.83
CA VAL A 17 20.00 3.45 4.64
C VAL A 17 18.56 3.31 5.13
N GLN A 18 17.98 4.39 5.64
CA GLN A 18 16.57 4.42 6.05
C GLN A 18 15.63 4.08 4.88
N THR A 19 15.85 4.67 3.71
CA THR A 19 15.04 4.42 2.51
C THR A 19 15.14 2.96 2.05
N ILE A 20 16.34 2.36 2.07
CA ILE A 20 16.51 0.95 1.70
C ILE A 20 15.74 0.03 2.65
N LEU A 21 15.87 0.24 3.97
CA LEU A 21 15.14 -0.54 4.96
C LEU A 21 13.63 -0.40 4.81
N TYR A 22 13.14 0.81 4.57
CA TYR A 22 11.72 1.07 4.33
C TYR A 22 11.21 0.34 3.07
N MET A 23 11.94 0.45 1.96
CA MET A 23 11.55 -0.20 0.71
C MET A 23 11.56 -1.74 0.81
N ALA A 24 12.47 -2.32 1.60
CA ALA A 24 12.48 -3.76 1.87
C ALA A 24 11.21 -4.24 2.58
N ILE A 25 10.73 -3.47 3.56
CA ILE A 25 9.47 -3.76 4.27
C ILE A 25 8.28 -3.62 3.33
N VAL A 26 8.24 -2.55 2.53
CA VAL A 26 7.15 -2.31 1.56
C VAL A 26 7.08 -3.42 0.50
N LEU A 27 8.22 -3.92 0.03
CA LEU A 27 8.27 -5.03 -0.95
C LEU A 27 7.85 -6.37 -0.33
N TYR A 28 8.00 -6.54 0.99
CA TYR A 28 7.58 -7.76 1.67
C TYR A 28 6.05 -7.95 1.67
N THR A 29 5.27 -6.88 1.77
CA THR A 29 3.80 -6.94 1.78
C THR A 29 3.19 -7.60 0.53
N PRO A 30 3.51 -7.18 -0.72
CA PRO A 30 3.00 -7.87 -1.91
C PRO A 30 3.58 -9.27 -2.07
N ALA A 31 4.81 -9.54 -1.61
CA ALA A 31 5.39 -10.88 -1.64
C ALA A 31 4.60 -11.86 -0.74
N LEU A 32 4.20 -11.42 0.45
CA LEU A 32 3.35 -12.20 1.34
C LEU A 32 1.96 -12.43 0.72
N ALA A 33 1.36 -11.41 0.12
CA ALA A 33 0.08 -11.53 -0.58
C ALA A 33 0.16 -12.55 -1.73
N LEU A 34 1.26 -12.54 -2.51
CA LEU A 34 1.48 -13.48 -3.60
C LEU A 34 1.60 -14.93 -3.10
N VAL A 35 2.27 -15.16 -1.96
CA VAL A 35 2.36 -16.50 -1.35
C VAL A 35 0.97 -17.02 -0.96
N ILE A 36 0.12 -16.17 -0.38
CA ILE A 36 -1.24 -16.54 0.03
C ILE A 36 -2.10 -16.91 -1.18
N VAL A 37 -1.99 -16.16 -2.28
CA VAL A 37 -2.79 -16.39 -3.50
C VAL A 37 -2.29 -17.61 -4.29
N THR A 38 -0.97 -17.83 -4.33
CA THR A 38 -0.38 -18.86 -5.20
C THR A 38 -0.25 -20.22 -4.50
N GLY A 39 -0.21 -20.27 -3.16
CA GLY A 39 -0.05 -21.52 -2.40
C GLY A 39 1.29 -22.25 -2.64
N LEU A 40 2.22 -21.64 -3.37
CA LEU A 40 3.53 -22.19 -3.73
C LEU A 40 4.60 -21.86 -2.67
N ASN A 41 5.66 -22.67 -2.66
CA ASN A 41 6.81 -22.53 -1.76
C ASN A 41 7.45 -21.14 -1.89
N VAL A 42 7.45 -20.38 -0.78
CA VAL A 42 7.86 -18.97 -0.65
C VAL A 42 9.22 -18.70 -1.31
N TRP A 43 10.15 -19.64 -1.19
CA TRP A 43 11.52 -19.52 -1.68
C TRP A 43 11.62 -19.32 -3.19
N ILE A 44 10.79 -19.99 -3.99
CA ILE A 44 10.86 -19.91 -5.46
C ILE A 44 10.25 -18.60 -5.97
N SER A 45 9.16 -18.14 -5.33
CA SER A 45 8.53 -16.86 -5.69
C SER A 45 9.38 -15.65 -5.33
N VAL A 46 10.05 -15.67 -4.18
CA VAL A 46 10.97 -14.58 -3.80
C VAL A 46 12.16 -14.51 -4.75
N PHE A 47 12.69 -15.66 -5.17
CA PHE A 47 13.82 -15.70 -6.10
C PHE A 47 13.44 -15.20 -7.51
N SER A 48 12.26 -15.56 -8.01
CA SER A 48 11.80 -15.12 -9.34
C SER A 48 11.47 -13.62 -9.37
N VAL A 49 10.76 -13.10 -8.36
CA VAL A 49 10.45 -11.67 -8.24
C VAL A 49 11.73 -10.84 -8.05
N GLY A 50 12.66 -11.32 -7.22
CA GLY A 50 13.96 -10.68 -7.03
C GLY A 50 14.77 -10.61 -8.33
N LEU A 51 14.80 -11.70 -9.10
CA LEU A 51 15.53 -11.75 -10.37
C LEU A 51 14.92 -10.81 -11.41
N VAL A 52 13.58 -10.78 -11.55
CA VAL A 52 12.88 -9.85 -12.44
C VAL A 52 13.10 -8.40 -12.02
N CYS A 53 13.07 -8.12 -10.71
CA CYS A 53 13.30 -6.78 -10.16
C CYS A 53 14.73 -6.29 -10.44
N ILE A 54 15.74 -7.15 -10.25
CA ILE A 54 17.15 -6.84 -10.55
C ILE A 54 17.35 -6.61 -12.05
N PHE A 55 16.81 -7.50 -12.89
CA PHE A 55 16.91 -7.38 -14.35
C PHE A 55 16.26 -6.10 -14.87
N TYR A 56 15.06 -5.78 -14.40
CA TYR A 56 14.32 -4.60 -14.81
C TYR A 56 14.99 -3.30 -14.34
N THR A 57 15.52 -3.30 -13.11
CA THR A 57 16.28 -2.16 -12.56
C THR A 57 17.59 -1.94 -13.32
N ALA A 58 18.27 -3.02 -13.72
CA ALA A 58 19.53 -2.96 -14.46
C ALA A 58 19.34 -2.49 -15.92
N LEU A 59 18.27 -2.92 -16.60
CA LEU A 59 18.02 -2.58 -18.00
C LEU A 59 17.34 -1.21 -18.20
N GLY A 60 16.53 -0.76 -17.25
CA GLY A 60 15.62 0.36 -17.46
C GLY A 60 16.05 1.72 -16.89
N GLY A 61 16.98 1.74 -15.93
CA GLY A 61 17.32 2.95 -15.17
C GLY A 61 16.12 3.59 -14.44
N MET A 62 16.30 4.81 -13.89
CA MET A 62 15.22 5.53 -13.18
C MET A 62 13.97 5.81 -14.03
N LYS A 63 14.12 5.84 -15.37
CA LYS A 63 12.99 6.12 -16.28
C LYS A 63 11.99 4.97 -16.37
N ALA A 64 12.48 3.73 -16.41
CA ALA A 64 11.61 2.56 -16.46
C ALA A 64 10.79 2.45 -15.16
N VAL A 65 11.45 2.61 -14.01
CA VAL A 65 10.81 2.59 -12.69
C VAL A 65 9.65 3.60 -12.61
N MET A 66 9.83 4.82 -13.13
CA MET A 66 8.74 5.80 -13.18
C MET A 66 7.57 5.36 -14.06
N TRP A 67 7.85 4.73 -15.21
CA TRP A 67 6.78 4.23 -16.08
C TRP A 67 5.94 3.15 -15.38
N THR A 68 6.59 2.22 -14.67
CA THR A 68 5.87 1.22 -13.86
C THR A 68 5.10 1.83 -12.70
N ASP A 69 5.63 2.88 -12.06
CA ASP A 69 4.93 3.57 -10.96
C ASP A 69 3.64 4.26 -11.44
N VAL A 70 3.69 4.93 -12.61
CA VAL A 70 2.51 5.53 -13.25
C VAL A 70 1.45 4.47 -13.58
N PHE A 71 1.87 3.32 -14.11
CA PHE A 71 0.97 2.19 -14.38
C PHE A 71 0.34 1.62 -13.11
N GLN A 72 1.14 1.46 -12.04
CA GLN A 72 0.66 0.96 -10.75
C GLN A 72 -0.43 1.87 -10.17
N VAL A 73 -0.18 3.18 -10.14
CA VAL A 73 -1.18 4.16 -9.67
C VAL A 73 -2.43 4.12 -10.54
N GLY A 74 -2.29 4.00 -11.86
CA GLY A 74 -3.43 3.87 -12.78
C GLY A 74 -4.33 2.66 -12.47
N ILE A 75 -3.73 1.48 -12.28
CA ILE A 75 -4.46 0.25 -11.94
C ILE A 75 -5.12 0.37 -10.56
N MET A 76 -4.45 1.00 -9.58
CA MET A 76 -5.04 1.25 -8.25
C MET A 76 -6.30 2.10 -8.34
N PHE A 77 -6.32 3.15 -9.16
CA PHE A 77 -7.52 3.97 -9.37
C PHE A 77 -8.66 3.17 -10.02
N ILE A 78 -8.37 2.38 -11.05
CA ILE A 78 -9.38 1.53 -11.71
C ILE A 78 -9.98 0.54 -10.71
N GLY A 79 -9.13 -0.13 -9.92
CA GLY A 79 -9.57 -1.04 -8.87
C GLY A 79 -10.45 -0.35 -7.82
N LEU A 80 -10.07 0.85 -7.39
CA LEU A 80 -10.86 1.66 -6.46
C LEU A 80 -12.25 1.98 -7.03
N PHE A 81 -12.33 2.48 -8.26
CA PHE A 81 -13.61 2.78 -8.92
C PHE A 81 -14.46 1.52 -9.11
N ALA A 82 -13.85 0.40 -9.51
CA ALA A 82 -14.54 -0.87 -9.67
C ALA A 82 -15.14 -1.36 -8.34
N ILE A 83 -14.39 -1.27 -7.24
CA ILE A 83 -14.87 -1.63 -5.90
C ILE A 83 -16.02 -0.71 -5.47
N ILE A 84 -15.90 0.61 -5.69
CA ILE A 84 -16.96 1.57 -5.35
C ILE A 84 -18.24 1.28 -6.13
N ILE A 85 -18.14 1.05 -7.44
CA ILE A 85 -19.30 0.78 -8.31
C ILE A 85 -19.93 -0.56 -7.93
N LYS A 86 -19.14 -1.64 -7.83
CA LYS A 86 -19.63 -2.97 -7.48
C LYS A 86 -20.23 -3.01 -6.08
N GLY A 87 -19.59 -2.35 -5.11
CA GLY A 87 -20.14 -2.16 -3.76
C GLY A 87 -21.45 -1.37 -3.77
N SER A 88 -21.56 -0.35 -4.63
CA SER A 88 -22.79 0.43 -4.80
C SER A 88 -23.92 -0.38 -5.42
N VAL A 89 -23.63 -1.23 -6.39
CA VAL A 89 -24.65 -2.09 -7.03
C VAL A 89 -25.12 -3.19 -6.07
N ASP A 90 -24.20 -3.88 -5.40
CA ASP A 90 -24.54 -4.98 -4.47
C ASP A 90 -25.31 -4.51 -3.25
N HIS A 91 -25.16 -3.26 -2.84
CA HIS A 91 -25.90 -2.69 -1.71
C HIS A 91 -27.09 -1.85 -2.13
N GLY A 92 -27.53 -1.86 -3.40
CA GLY A 92 -28.78 -1.22 -3.82
C GLY A 92 -28.68 0.30 -4.08
N GLY A 93 -27.49 0.81 -4.35
CA GLY A 93 -27.19 2.20 -4.72
C GLY A 93 -26.38 2.96 -3.68
N PHE A 94 -25.74 4.07 -4.11
CA PHE A 94 -24.99 4.99 -3.24
C PHE A 94 -25.82 5.47 -2.04
N GLY A 95 -27.14 5.64 -2.22
CA GLY A 95 -28.05 6.05 -1.15
C GLY A 95 -28.20 5.00 -0.04
N ASN A 96 -28.19 3.71 -0.39
CA ASN A 96 -28.30 2.65 0.62
C ASN A 96 -26.94 2.35 1.27
N ILE A 97 -25.80 2.55 0.58
CA ILE A 97 -24.48 2.60 1.25
C ILE A 97 -24.44 3.73 2.27
N TRP A 98 -24.88 4.93 1.90
CA TRP A 98 -24.91 6.07 2.81
C TRP A 98 -25.82 5.81 4.01
N LYS A 99 -26.96 5.17 3.78
CA LYS A 99 -27.88 4.75 4.83
C LYS A 99 -27.30 3.65 5.72
N ILE A 100 -26.66 2.63 5.15
CA ILE A 100 -25.94 1.58 5.89
C ILE A 100 -24.79 2.18 6.71
N MET A 101 -24.05 3.16 6.17
CA MET A 101 -22.97 3.86 6.89
C MET A 101 -23.51 4.72 8.04
N TYR A 102 -24.68 5.34 7.85
CA TYR A 102 -25.41 6.09 8.87
C TYR A 102 -25.99 5.16 9.97
N ASP A 103 -26.59 4.02 9.58
CA ASP A 103 -27.19 3.02 10.49
C ASP A 103 -26.14 2.20 11.25
N ASN A 104 -24.96 1.96 10.66
CA ASN A 104 -23.88 1.21 11.30
C ASN A 104 -23.02 2.07 12.24
N ASP A 105 -23.35 3.35 12.45
CA ASP A 105 -22.53 4.25 13.27
C ASP A 105 -21.07 4.27 12.76
N ARG A 106 -20.86 4.34 11.44
CA ARG A 106 -19.52 4.33 10.83
C ARG A 106 -19.04 5.71 10.38
N ILE A 107 -19.89 6.72 10.51
CA ILE A 107 -19.61 8.13 10.21
C ILE A 107 -19.53 8.95 11.50
N HIS A 108 -18.68 8.54 12.43
CA HIS A 108 -18.30 9.37 13.58
C HIS A 108 -17.25 10.37 13.12
N PHE A 109 -17.70 11.56 12.71
CA PHE A 109 -16.78 12.66 12.42
C PHE A 109 -16.05 13.15 13.68
N TRP A 110 -16.58 12.85 14.88
CA TRP A 110 -16.15 13.46 16.16
C TRP A 110 -16.32 12.57 17.41
N ASP A 111 -16.21 11.24 17.32
CA ASP A 111 -16.19 10.41 18.55
C ASP A 111 -14.78 10.31 19.14
N LEU A 112 -14.41 11.35 19.88
CA LEU A 112 -13.38 11.30 20.92
C LEU A 112 -14.01 10.69 22.18
N GLU A 113 -14.34 9.41 22.12
CA GLU A 113 -14.95 8.69 23.26
C GLU A 113 -13.87 7.83 23.97
N PRO A 114 -13.47 8.17 25.21
CA PRO A 114 -12.34 7.52 25.90
C PRO A 114 -12.69 6.21 26.66
N ASP A 115 -13.79 5.51 26.34
CA ASP A 115 -14.16 4.23 27.00
C ASP A 115 -14.22 3.04 26.01
N PRO A 116 -13.38 2.00 26.17
CA PRO A 116 -13.19 0.94 25.17
C PRO A 116 -14.21 -0.22 25.22
N ARG A 117 -15.37 -0.06 25.87
CA ARG A 117 -16.31 -1.18 26.17
C ARG A 117 -17.44 -1.39 25.16
N SER A 118 -17.64 -0.51 24.19
CA SER A 118 -18.74 -0.62 23.20
C SER A 118 -18.44 -1.56 22.03
N VAL A 119 -17.17 -1.89 21.78
CA VAL A 119 -16.73 -2.72 20.64
C VAL A 119 -17.04 -4.21 20.83
N THR A 120 -17.15 -4.71 22.05
CA THR A 120 -17.32 -6.16 22.33
C THR A 120 -18.74 -6.69 22.07
N ARG A 121 -19.73 -5.83 21.78
CA ARG A 121 -21.12 -6.26 21.56
C ARG A 121 -21.55 -6.33 20.08
N ARG A 122 -20.63 -6.15 19.13
CA ARG A 122 -20.90 -6.16 17.68
C ARG A 122 -20.10 -7.23 16.92
N THR A 123 -19.89 -8.41 17.53
CA THR A 123 -19.48 -9.64 16.84
C THR A 123 -20.64 -10.62 16.78
#